data_AF-A0A933J7I6-F1
#
_entry.id   AF-A0A933J7I6-F1
#
_cell.length_a   1.000
_cell.length_b   1.000
_cell.length_c   1.000
_cell.angle_alpha   90.00
_cell.angle_beta   90.00
_cell.angle_gamma   90.00
#
_symmetry.space_group_name_H-M   'P 1'
#
loop_
_entity.id
_entity.type
_entity.pdbx_description
1 polymer ?
#
loop_
_entity_poly.entity_id
_entity_poly.type
_entity_poly.pdbx_seq_one_letter_code
_entity_poly.pdbx_strand_id
1 'polypeptide(L)'
;VKPEAQEQNLLWELVLKSGYDLNTKISEQKAGKCRFYSVANGEMAVILGKADEKCLQEIVKLKPQKVVCLDNIFQANDQLKTNAALQMKDAGIEFRTV
;
A
#
# COMPACT_ATOMS: atom_id res chain seq x y z
N VAL A 1 5.32 15.63 18.49
CA VAL A 1 5.52 14.27 17.94
C VAL A 1 5.92 14.44 16.48
N LYS A 2 7.02 13.82 16.02
CA LYS A 2 7.49 13.99 14.64
C LYS A 2 6.56 13.24 13.66
N PRO A 3 6.13 13.84 12.54
CA PRO A 3 5.22 13.20 11.60
C PRO A 3 5.79 11.91 10.99
N GLU A 4 7.11 11.81 10.83
CA GLU A 4 7.74 10.57 10.35
C GLU A 4 7.53 9.38 11.30
N ALA A 5 7.46 9.63 12.62
CA ALA A 5 7.25 8.58 13.60
C ALA A 5 5.83 8.00 13.52
N GLN A 6 4.83 8.79 13.10
CA GLN A 6 3.45 8.32 12.95
C GLN A 6 3.28 7.41 11.73
N GLU A 7 3.83 7.79 10.57
CA GLU A 7 3.76 6.96 9.36
C GLU A 7 4.46 5.62 9.58
N GLN A 8 5.65 5.65 10.18
CA GLN A 8 6.42 4.44 10.42
C GLN A 8 5.77 3.52 11.46
N ASN A 9 5.13 4.08 12.49
CA ASN A 9 4.38 3.29 13.47
C ASN A 9 3.15 2.62 12.84
N LEU A 10 2.41 3.37 12.02
CA LEU A 10 1.25 2.83 11.30
C LEU A 10 1.65 1.73 10.30
N LEU A 11 2.76 1.92 9.59
CA LEU A 11 3.34 0.90 8.72
C LEU A 11 3.56 -0.41 9.47
N TRP A 12 4.24 -0.34 10.62
CA TRP A 12 4.49 -1.51 11.45
C TRP A 12 3.21 -2.15 11.97
N GLU A 13 2.23 -1.36 12.42
CA GLU A 13 0.93 -1.90 12.84
C GLU A 13 0.24 -2.70 11.74
N LEU A 14 0.26 -2.21 10.49
CA LEU A 14 -0.34 -2.88 9.35
C LEU A 14 0.41 -4.16 8.96
N VAL A 15 1.74 -4.12 9.00
CA VAL A 15 2.62 -5.26 8.73
C VAL A 15 2.37 -6.37 9.77
N LEU A 16 2.37 -6.03 11.05
CA LEU A 16 2.11 -6.97 12.15
C LEU A 16 0.70 -7.56 12.08
N LYS A 17 -0.33 -6.73 11.83
CA LYS A 17 -1.71 -7.19 11.64
C LYS A 17 -1.89 -8.09 10.41
N SER A 18 -1.00 -7.96 9.42
CA SER A 18 -1.01 -8.78 8.21
C SER A 18 -0.27 -10.12 8.40
N GLY A 19 0.33 -10.35 9.57
CA GLY A 19 0.99 -11.61 9.94
C GLY A 19 2.50 -11.64 9.72
N TYR A 20 3.13 -10.49 9.43
CA TYR A 20 4.58 -10.39 9.23
C TYR A 20 5.28 -9.96 10.53
N ASP A 21 6.54 -10.37 10.69
CA ASP A 21 7.36 -10.04 11.87
C ASP A 21 8.05 -8.67 11.78
N LEU A 22 8.52 -8.16 12.92
CA LEU A 22 9.34 -6.94 13.03
C LEU A 22 10.68 -7.02 12.27
N ASN A 23 11.15 -8.24 11.95
CA ASN A 23 12.38 -8.45 11.17
C ASN A 23 12.13 -8.41 9.66
N THR A 24 10.88 -8.23 9.24
CA THR A 24 10.52 -8.20 7.81
C THR A 24 11.19 -7.01 7.14
N LYS A 25 11.81 -7.26 5.98
CA LYS A 25 12.40 -6.18 5.17
C LYS A 25 11.29 -5.32 4.60
N ILE A 26 11.35 -4.04 4.94
CA ILE A 26 10.48 -3.02 4.38
C ILE A 26 11.34 -2.03 3.60
N SER A 27 10.93 -1.71 2.38
CA SER A 27 11.62 -0.76 1.50
C SER A 27 10.62 0.27 0.99
N GLU A 28 10.90 1.54 1.24
CA GLU A 28 10.13 2.62 0.66
C GLU A 28 10.39 2.70 -0.84
N GLN A 29 9.31 2.77 -1.61
CA GLN A 29 9.32 2.98 -3.04
C GLN A 29 8.44 4.16 -3.40
N LYS A 30 8.77 4.80 -4.52
CA LYS A 30 8.08 5.98 -5.01
C LYS A 30 7.70 5.79 -6.46
N ALA A 31 6.39 5.77 -6.73
CA ALA A 31 5.83 5.74 -8.08
C ALA A 31 5.27 7.12 -8.41
N GLY A 32 6.08 7.93 -9.09
CA GLY A 32 5.73 9.32 -9.43
C GLY A 32 5.57 10.19 -8.18
N LYS A 33 4.33 10.66 -7.91
CA LYS A 33 4.00 11.47 -6.73
C LYS A 33 3.54 10.64 -5.53
N CYS A 34 3.30 9.35 -5.72
CA CYS A 34 2.83 8.43 -4.71
C CYS A 34 4.00 7.72 -4.03
N ARG A 35 3.91 7.54 -2.71
CA ARG A 35 4.85 6.77 -1.90
C ARG A 35 4.16 5.53 -1.36
N PHE A 36 4.82 4.38 -1.52
CA PHE A 36 4.36 3.09 -1.02
C PHE A 36 5.53 2.32 -0.44
N TYR A 37 5.25 1.38 0.46
CA TYR A 37 6.24 0.57 1.13
C TYR A 37 6.11 -0.86 0.66
N SER A 38 7.19 -1.43 0.13
CA SER A 38 7.28 -2.84 -0.23
C SER A 38 7.74 -3.62 0.99
N VAL A 39 6.95 -4.61 1.40
CA VAL A 39 7.15 -5.47 2.56
C VAL A 39 7.48 -6.88 2.05
N ALA A 40 8.38 -7.58 2.75
CA ALA A 40 8.80 -8.94 2.42
C ALA A 40 9.26 -9.08 0.95
N ASN A 41 10.18 -8.22 0.52
CA ASN A 41 10.75 -8.21 -0.84
C ASN A 41 9.72 -8.09 -1.98
N GLY A 42 8.55 -7.49 -1.74
CA GLY A 42 7.52 -7.30 -2.76
C GLY A 42 6.30 -8.19 -2.61
N GLU A 43 6.24 -9.09 -1.61
CA GLU A 43 5.04 -9.87 -1.34
C GLU A 43 3.86 -9.00 -0.92
N MET A 44 4.11 -7.91 -0.21
CA MET A 44 3.08 -6.98 0.22
C MET A 44 3.46 -5.54 -0.10
N ALA A 45 2.48 -4.72 -0.48
CA ALA A 45 2.65 -3.28 -0.63
C ALA A 45 1.74 -2.52 0.34
N VAL A 46 2.26 -1.49 0.99
CA VAL A 46 1.52 -0.63 1.92
C VAL A 46 1.53 0.82 1.42
N ILE A 47 0.37 1.43 1.27
CA ILE A 47 0.24 2.82 0.82
C ILE A 47 -0.30 3.68 1.98
N LEU A 48 0.57 4.55 2.51
CA LEU A 48 0.22 5.47 3.59
C LEU A 48 -0.03 6.91 3.11
N GLY A 49 0.44 7.23 1.90
CA GLY A 49 0.27 8.55 1.27
C GLY A 49 -0.79 8.55 0.18
N LYS A 50 -0.96 9.69 -0.51
CA LYS A 50 -1.88 9.79 -1.65
C LYS A 50 -1.55 8.77 -2.73
N ALA A 51 -2.55 7.99 -3.12
CA ALA A 51 -2.48 7.13 -4.29
C ALA A 51 -3.02 7.87 -5.52
N ASP A 52 -2.29 7.75 -6.61
CA ASP A 52 -2.72 8.18 -7.94
C ASP A 52 -2.88 6.94 -8.84
N GLU A 53 -3.61 7.05 -9.95
CA GLU A 53 -3.80 5.93 -10.90
C GLU A 53 -2.47 5.35 -11.38
N LYS A 54 -1.47 6.21 -11.64
CA LYS A 54 -0.12 5.76 -12.02
C LYS A 54 0.53 4.90 -10.93
N CYS A 55 0.30 5.23 -9.66
CA CYS A 55 0.83 4.45 -8.54
C CYS A 55 0.21 3.06 -8.50
N LEU A 56 -1.12 2.99 -8.62
CA LEU A 56 -1.84 1.73 -8.65
C LEU A 56 -1.36 0.84 -9.79
N GLN A 57 -1.19 1.41 -10.99
CA GLN A 57 -0.65 0.66 -12.12
C GLN A 57 0.75 0.10 -11.86
N GLU A 58 1.65 0.90 -11.28
CA GLU A 58 3.00 0.42 -10.91
C GLU A 58 2.93 -0.69 -9.86
N ILE A 59 2.08 -0.55 -8.83
CA ILE A 59 1.90 -1.58 -7.79
C ILE A 59 1.32 -2.86 -8.41
N VAL A 60 0.34 -2.77 -9.30
CA VAL A 60 -0.24 -3.93 -10.00
C VAL A 60 0.80 -4.62 -10.88
N LYS A 61 1.68 -3.86 -11.55
CA LYS A 61 2.80 -4.43 -12.34
C LYS A 61 3.81 -5.19 -11.47
N LEU A 62 4.04 -4.73 -10.23
CA LEU A 62 4.87 -5.43 -9.26
C LEU A 62 4.25 -6.77 -8.81
N LYS A 63 2.95 -6.98 -9.06
CA LYS A 63 2.19 -8.17 -8.67
C LYS A 63 2.45 -8.63 -7.22
N PRO A 64 2.32 -7.73 -6.22
CA PRO A 64 2.37 -8.15 -4.83
C PRO A 64 1.23 -9.14 -4.56
N GLN A 65 1.39 -10.02 -3.58
CA GLN A 65 0.30 -10.89 -3.14
C GLN A 65 -0.78 -10.10 -2.40
N LYS A 66 -0.38 -9.04 -1.68
CA LYS A 66 -1.27 -8.24 -0.85
C LYS A 66 -0.98 -6.75 -0.96
N VAL A 67 -2.03 -5.93 -1.04
CA VAL A 67 -1.92 -4.47 -1.01
C VAL A 67 -2.80 -3.94 0.12
N VAL A 68 -2.20 -3.15 1.00
CA VAL A 68 -2.90 -2.49 2.10
C VAL A 68 -2.79 -0.99 1.93
N CYS A 69 -3.91 -0.28 2.04
CA CYS A 69 -3.91 1.18 2.05
C CYS A 69 -4.93 1.75 3.03
N LEU A 70 -4.75 3.00 3.43
CA LEU A 70 -5.71 3.67 4.31
C LEU A 70 -6.92 4.15 3.52
N ASP A 71 -8.13 4.08 4.07
CA ASP A 71 -9.31 4.55 3.35
C ASP A 71 -9.22 6.06 3.04
N ASN A 72 -8.56 6.82 3.92
CA ASN A 72 -8.35 8.25 3.78
C ASN A 72 -7.40 8.65 2.63
N ILE A 73 -6.59 7.72 2.09
CA ILE A 73 -5.70 8.06 0.96
C ILE A 73 -6.47 8.32 -0.33
N PHE A 74 -7.74 7.89 -0.41
CA PHE A 74 -8.59 8.11 -1.56
C PHE A 74 -9.26 9.49 -1.57
N GLN A 75 -9.29 10.25 -0.45
CA GLN A 75 -9.84 11.62 -0.38
C GLN A 75 -11.19 11.83 -1.14
N ALA A 76 -12.14 10.90 -1.00
CA ALA A 76 -13.43 10.88 -1.72
C ALA A 76 -13.35 10.68 -3.25
N ASN A 77 -12.21 10.22 -3.76
CA ASN A 77 -12.04 9.76 -5.13
C ASN A 77 -12.46 8.29 -5.26
N ASP A 78 -13.78 8.06 -5.20
CA ASP A 78 -14.38 6.73 -5.27
C ASP A 78 -14.06 5.99 -6.58
N GLN A 79 -13.83 6.74 -7.66
CA GLN A 79 -13.37 6.19 -8.93
C GLN A 79 -12.01 5.51 -8.77
N LEU A 80 -11.07 6.18 -8.10
CA LEU A 80 -9.72 5.66 -7.91
C LEU A 80 -9.71 4.42 -6.99
N LYS A 81 -10.57 4.40 -5.96
CA LYS A 81 -10.78 3.23 -5.09
C LYS A 81 -11.37 2.05 -5.85
N THR A 82 -12.40 2.29 -6.65
CA THR A 82 -13.06 1.25 -7.46
C THR A 82 -12.09 0.68 -8.49
N ASN A 83 -11.33 1.54 -9.18
CA ASN A 83 -10.32 1.14 -10.15
C ASN A 83 -9.18 0.34 -9.47
N ALA A 84 -8.71 0.77 -8.29
CA ALA A 84 -7.74 0.00 -7.51
C ALA A 84 -8.26 -1.40 -7.19
N ALA A 85 -9.45 -1.49 -6.60
CA ALA A 85 -10.05 -2.76 -6.20
C ALA A 85 -10.25 -3.70 -7.40
N LEU A 86 -10.70 -3.17 -8.55
CA LEU A 86 -10.86 -3.93 -9.79
C LEU A 86 -9.51 -4.41 -10.34
N GLN A 87 -8.53 -3.53 -10.50
CA GLN A 87 -7.22 -3.90 -11.03
C GLN A 87 -6.50 -4.93 -10.16
N MET A 88 -6.58 -4.78 -8.83
CA MET A 88 -5.99 -5.74 -7.90
C MET A 88 -6.71 -7.09 -7.99
N LYS A 89 -8.05 -7.08 -8.03
CA LYS A 89 -8.84 -8.30 -8.20
C LYS A 89 -8.53 -9.03 -9.51
N ASP A 90 -8.45 -8.29 -10.62
CA ASP A 90 -8.12 -8.83 -11.94
C ASP A 90 -6.69 -9.40 -11.99
N ALA A 91 -5.77 -8.80 -11.23
CA ALA A 91 -4.40 -9.30 -11.08
C ALA A 91 -4.25 -10.45 -10.05
N GLY A 92 -5.33 -10.82 -9.35
CA GLY A 92 -5.31 -11.85 -8.30
C GLY A 92 -4.64 -11.41 -7.00
N ILE A 93 -4.59 -10.10 -6.75
CA ILE A 93 -3.94 -9.46 -5.60
C ILE A 93 -4.97 -9.22 -4.50
N GLU A 94 -4.63 -9.57 -3.25
CA GLU A 94 -5.49 -9.29 -2.10
C GLU A 94 -5.44 -7.79 -1.76
N PHE A 95 -6.52 -7.07 -2.04
CA PHE A 95 -6.62 -5.63 -1.73
C PHE A 95 -7.40 -5.39 -0.44
N ARG A 96 -6.79 -4.69 0.51
CA ARG A 96 -7.39 -4.40 1.83
C ARG A 96 -7.24 -2.94 2.20
N THR A 97 -8.35 -2.32 2.60
CA THR A 97 -8.41 -0.94 3.07
C THR A 97 -8.60 -0.90 4.58
N VAL A 98 -8.01 0.08 5.26
CA VAL A 98 -8.03 0.25 6.72
C VAL A 98 -8.41 1.66 7.15
#